data_AF-A0A1A8JAK0-F1
#
_entry.id   AF-A0A1A8JAK0-F1
#
_cell.length_a   1.000
_cell.length_b   1.000
_cell.length_c   1.000
_cell.angle_alpha   90.00
_cell.angle_beta   90.00
_cell.angle_gamma   90.00
#
_symmetry.space_group_name_H-M   'P 1'
#
loop_
_entity.id
_entity.type
_entity.pdbx_description
1 polymer ?
#
loop_
_entity_poly.entity_id
_entity_poly.type
_entity_poly.pdbx_seq_one_letter_code
_entity_poly.pdbx_strand_id
1 'polypeptide(L)'
;MLLLPAEHGAHSSHRTTAVTAAQLRRPSLLLRPLDNKKSNAQYLFTDRSANFLLDSLASLGYTKVLCVGTPRLQELIKLQKSRSMKSLLLDIDLRYAQFYSQNEFCHYNMFNHHFFGGEASSAVLKSFLKEVGEEKVVMVADPPFGGLVKPLANSFSLISQTWKDLQDSEDGPTEMPIIWIFPYFFEPRILECLPSLSMLDYQVDYDNHPLYKHGKTGRRQSPVRLFTNISSRCIILPQEEGYRFCSACQRYVSSLNKHCSECNRCPSKNGCEWKHCSSCEKCVKSSWKHCGSCGRCALPDHPCGRGQNQQGCFSCGGLDHKRKFCPVKDAHKNKPKGKTVDKRFSRHRLKLKAKNKSGAARQQKKMAAQPL
;
A
#
# COMPACT_ATOMS: atom_id res chain seq x y z
N MET A 1 -5.47 22.13 13.75
CA MET A 1 -6.84 22.61 14.04
C MET A 1 -6.99 23.93 13.32
N LEU A 2 -8.08 24.12 12.60
CA LEU A 2 -8.46 25.44 12.09
C LEU A 2 -9.01 26.27 13.26
N LEU A 3 -8.66 27.55 13.30
CA LEU A 3 -9.03 28.46 14.39
C LEU A 3 -9.91 29.58 13.85
N LEU A 4 -11.05 29.79 14.49
CA LEU A 4 -11.87 30.97 14.32
C LEU A 4 -11.27 32.16 15.09
N PRO A 5 -11.59 33.43 14.74
CA PRO A 5 -11.03 34.61 15.40
C PRO A 5 -11.16 34.57 16.93
N ALA A 6 -12.31 34.15 17.45
CA ALA A 6 -12.56 34.06 18.89
C ALA A 6 -11.70 33.00 19.62
N GLU A 7 -11.21 31.98 18.90
CA GLU A 7 -10.44 30.88 19.49
C GLU A 7 -8.96 31.22 19.64
N HIS A 8 -8.47 32.32 19.05
CA HIS A 8 -7.05 32.67 19.04
C HIS A 8 -6.48 32.86 20.46
N GLY A 9 -7.27 33.41 21.39
CA GLY A 9 -6.84 33.61 22.78
C GLY A 9 -6.44 32.30 23.47
N ALA A 10 -7.25 31.25 23.29
CA ALA A 10 -7.00 29.92 23.84
C ALA A 10 -5.77 29.21 23.22
N HIS A 11 -5.30 29.68 22.07
CA HIS A 11 -4.14 29.13 21.36
C HIS A 11 -2.94 30.09 21.32
N SER A 12 -2.92 31.12 22.17
CA SER A 12 -1.85 32.13 22.23
C SER A 12 -0.46 31.56 22.51
N SER A 13 -0.36 30.45 23.24
CA SER A 13 0.90 29.75 23.52
C SER A 13 1.34 28.77 22.43
N HIS A 14 0.50 28.54 21.40
CA HIS A 14 0.78 27.60 20.32
C HIS A 14 1.33 28.32 19.09
N ARG A 15 2.07 27.59 18.25
CA ARG A 15 2.50 28.08 16.93
C ARG A 15 1.32 28.08 15.97
N THR A 16 0.86 29.25 15.57
CA THR A 16 -0.19 29.44 14.55
C THR A 16 0.42 29.95 13.23
N THR A 17 -0.32 29.77 12.13
CA THR A 17 0.03 30.33 10.82
C THR A 17 -1.26 30.68 10.08
N ALA A 18 -1.24 31.77 9.31
CA ALA A 18 -2.34 32.07 8.41
C ALA A 18 -2.48 30.95 7.34
N VAL A 19 -3.71 30.67 6.95
CA VAL A 19 -4.05 29.63 5.97
C VAL A 19 -4.85 30.25 4.84
N THR A 20 -4.43 30.01 3.61
CA THR A 20 -5.12 30.49 2.40
C THR A 20 -6.24 29.53 1.99
N ALA A 21 -7.21 30.04 1.22
CA ALA A 21 -8.27 29.20 0.63
C ALA A 21 -7.72 28.09 -0.30
N ALA A 22 -6.56 28.31 -0.93
CA ALA A 22 -5.89 27.27 -1.72
C ALA A 22 -5.37 26.13 -0.84
N GLN A 23 -4.82 26.45 0.34
CA GLN A 23 -4.34 25.44 1.29
C GLN A 23 -5.50 24.69 1.96
N LEU A 24 -6.63 25.34 2.26
CA LEU A 24 -7.82 24.66 2.80
C LEU A 24 -8.37 23.60 1.84
N ARG A 25 -8.18 23.78 0.52
CA ARG A 25 -8.57 22.80 -0.49
C ARG A 25 -7.59 21.62 -0.64
N ARG A 26 -6.44 21.66 0.04
CA ARG A 26 -5.45 20.57 0.09
C ARG A 26 -5.07 20.23 1.54
N PRO A 27 -5.99 19.71 2.37
CA PRO A 27 -5.74 19.50 3.79
C PRO A 27 -4.53 18.60 4.09
N SER A 28 -4.21 17.64 3.23
CA SER A 28 -3.05 16.75 3.37
C SER A 28 -1.69 17.43 3.15
N LEU A 29 -1.65 18.70 2.70
CA LEU A 29 -0.46 19.55 2.72
C LEU A 29 -0.35 20.38 4.01
N LEU A 30 -1.47 20.59 4.72
CA LEU A 30 -1.54 21.32 5.98
C LEU A 30 -1.36 20.39 7.19
N LEU A 31 -2.06 19.26 7.17
CA LEU A 31 -2.04 18.26 8.22
C LEU A 31 -0.76 17.43 8.09
N ARG A 32 0.00 17.35 9.19
CA ARG A 32 1.12 16.40 9.26
C ARG A 32 0.57 14.97 9.18
N PRO A 33 1.13 14.10 8.31
CA PRO A 33 0.68 12.72 8.21
C PRO A 33 0.81 11.97 9.53
N LEU A 34 -0.18 11.17 9.88
CA LEU A 34 -0.11 10.24 11.01
C LEU A 34 0.58 8.95 10.55
N ASP A 35 1.91 9.00 10.43
CA ASP A 35 2.74 7.95 9.82
C ASP A 35 3.07 6.77 10.76
N ASN A 36 2.50 6.75 11.97
CA ASN A 36 2.68 5.64 12.90
C ASN A 36 2.11 4.35 12.32
N LYS A 37 3.01 3.43 11.98
CA LYS A 37 2.73 2.15 11.31
C LYS A 37 1.78 1.23 12.09
N LYS A 38 1.62 1.43 13.40
CA LYS A 38 0.78 0.59 14.26
C LYS A 38 -0.64 1.11 14.43
N SER A 39 -0.90 2.37 14.08
CA SER A 39 -2.23 2.98 14.20
C SER A 39 -2.75 3.38 12.83
N ASN A 40 -2.44 4.60 12.38
CA ASN A 40 -3.04 5.22 11.20
C ASN A 40 -2.29 4.82 9.92
N ALA A 41 -0.96 4.67 10.01
CA ALA A 41 -0.07 4.37 8.90
C ALA A 41 -0.41 5.18 7.63
N GLN A 42 -0.68 6.48 7.81
CA GLN A 42 -1.17 7.36 6.75
C GLN A 42 -0.06 7.62 5.74
N TYR A 43 -0.14 6.97 4.58
CA TYR A 43 0.75 7.22 3.45
C TYR A 43 -0.01 8.03 2.41
N LEU A 44 0.58 9.15 1.99
CA LEU A 44 -0.03 10.06 1.04
C LEU A 44 0.56 9.80 -0.35
N PHE A 45 -0.32 9.58 -1.33
CA PHE A 45 0.09 9.45 -2.73
C PHE A 45 0.93 10.65 -3.17
N THR A 46 1.91 10.37 -4.01
CA THR A 46 2.52 11.42 -4.84
C THR A 46 1.46 12.05 -5.75
N ASP A 47 1.66 13.30 -6.14
CA ASP A 47 0.80 13.95 -7.14
C ASP A 47 0.74 13.13 -8.44
N ARG A 48 1.83 12.45 -8.83
CA ARG A 48 1.86 11.57 -10.01
C ARG A 48 0.84 10.43 -9.91
N SER A 49 0.90 9.63 -8.85
CA SER A 49 0.00 8.49 -8.68
C SER A 49 -1.46 8.92 -8.47
N ALA A 50 -1.70 10.03 -7.78
CA ALA A 50 -3.04 10.54 -7.56
C ALA A 50 -3.68 11.11 -8.84
N ASN A 51 -2.91 11.82 -9.69
CA ASN A 51 -3.39 12.26 -11.01
C ASN A 51 -3.64 11.07 -11.93
N PHE A 52 -2.73 10.08 -11.98
CA PHE A 52 -2.96 8.86 -12.75
C PHE A 52 -4.29 8.17 -12.41
N LEU A 53 -4.60 8.04 -11.11
CA LEU A 53 -5.87 7.47 -10.66
C LEU A 53 -7.05 8.32 -11.15
N LEU A 54 -7.02 9.63 -10.92
CA LEU A 54 -8.09 10.54 -11.33
C LEU A 54 -8.32 10.53 -12.85
N ASP A 55 -7.26 10.60 -13.64
CA ASP A 55 -7.31 10.56 -15.10
C ASP A 55 -7.87 9.23 -15.59
N SER A 56 -7.39 8.11 -15.03
CA SER A 56 -7.88 6.76 -15.38
C SER A 56 -9.37 6.61 -15.10
N LEU A 57 -9.84 7.05 -13.92
CA LEU A 57 -11.25 6.96 -13.55
C LEU A 57 -12.14 7.84 -14.43
N ALA A 58 -11.68 9.07 -14.73
CA ALA A 58 -12.39 9.98 -15.62
C ALA A 58 -12.49 9.41 -17.05
N SER A 59 -11.40 8.85 -17.60
CA SER A 59 -11.40 8.23 -18.93
C SER A 59 -12.30 7.00 -19.04
N LEU A 60 -12.56 6.32 -17.92
CA LEU A 60 -13.49 5.20 -17.84
C LEU A 60 -14.96 5.64 -17.65
N GLY A 61 -15.20 6.95 -17.53
CA GLY A 61 -16.55 7.52 -17.37
C GLY A 61 -17.12 7.40 -15.96
N TYR A 62 -16.29 7.17 -14.93
CA TYR A 62 -16.76 7.22 -13.55
C TYR A 62 -17.06 8.66 -13.16
N THR A 63 -18.23 8.87 -12.56
CA THR A 63 -18.70 10.19 -12.13
C THR A 63 -18.75 10.32 -10.61
N LYS A 64 -18.64 9.21 -9.87
CA LYS A 64 -18.65 9.17 -8.40
C LYS A 64 -17.51 8.30 -7.89
N VAL A 65 -16.67 8.85 -7.02
CA VAL A 65 -15.53 8.14 -6.43
C VAL A 65 -15.67 8.06 -4.92
N LEU A 66 -15.91 6.86 -4.40
CA LEU A 66 -15.87 6.58 -2.98
C LEU A 66 -14.40 6.41 -2.54
N CYS A 67 -13.86 7.43 -1.88
CA CYS A 67 -12.48 7.47 -1.41
C CYS A 67 -12.38 6.84 -0.01
N VAL A 68 -11.86 5.61 0.11
CA VAL A 68 -11.70 4.94 1.41
C VAL A 68 -10.23 5.01 1.85
N GLY A 69 -9.91 5.92 2.78
CA GLY A 69 -8.54 6.17 3.23
C GLY A 69 -7.65 6.85 2.18
N THR A 70 -8.24 7.57 1.22
CA THR A 70 -7.51 8.19 0.08
C THR A 70 -7.67 9.71 0.04
N PRO A 71 -7.23 10.46 1.08
CA PRO A 71 -7.47 11.90 1.17
C PRO A 71 -6.85 12.72 0.03
N ARG A 72 -5.69 12.31 -0.50
CA ARG A 72 -5.06 12.97 -1.66
C ARG A 72 -5.90 12.88 -2.93
N LEU A 73 -6.59 11.76 -3.13
CA LEU A 73 -7.47 11.58 -4.29
C LEU A 73 -8.73 12.44 -4.14
N GLN A 74 -9.34 12.45 -2.94
CA GLN A 74 -10.45 13.34 -2.58
C GLN A 74 -10.12 14.81 -2.90
N GLU A 75 -8.95 15.29 -2.47
CA GLU A 75 -8.49 16.66 -2.74
C GLU A 75 -8.39 16.97 -4.24
N LEU A 76 -7.77 16.08 -5.02
CA LEU A 76 -7.61 16.31 -6.46
C LEU A 76 -8.95 16.33 -7.19
N ILE A 77 -9.87 15.44 -6.85
CA ILE A 77 -11.22 15.43 -7.44
C ILE A 77 -11.92 16.77 -7.17
N LYS A 78 -11.85 17.27 -5.93
CA LYS A 78 -12.46 18.55 -5.54
C LYS A 78 -11.80 19.77 -6.21
N LEU A 79 -10.51 19.70 -6.52
CA LEU A 79 -9.80 20.76 -7.24
C LEU A 79 -10.15 20.79 -8.73
N GLN A 80 -10.39 19.64 -9.36
CA GLN A 80 -10.73 19.53 -10.77
C GLN A 80 -12.23 19.78 -11.04
N LYS A 81 -12.66 21.03 -10.85
CA LYS A 81 -14.06 21.45 -11.10
C LYS A 81 -14.57 21.15 -12.52
N SER A 82 -13.67 21.04 -13.50
CA SER A 82 -14.03 20.79 -14.91
C SER A 82 -14.59 19.39 -15.18
N ARG A 83 -14.37 18.40 -14.29
CA ARG A 83 -14.73 17.00 -14.54
C ARG A 83 -16.05 16.54 -13.91
N SER A 84 -16.78 17.42 -13.22
CA SER A 84 -18.07 17.14 -12.56
C SER A 84 -18.12 15.82 -11.75
N MET A 85 -16.98 15.39 -11.20
CA MET A 85 -16.87 14.13 -10.46
C MET A 85 -17.19 14.39 -8.98
N LYS A 86 -18.14 13.63 -8.42
CA LYS A 86 -18.49 13.67 -7.01
C LYS A 86 -17.56 12.74 -6.24
N SER A 87 -17.25 13.07 -4.98
CA SER A 87 -16.43 12.21 -4.14
C SER A 87 -16.80 12.29 -2.65
N LEU A 88 -16.76 11.14 -2.00
CA LEU A 88 -17.01 10.98 -0.56
C LEU A 88 -15.78 10.32 0.08
N LEU A 89 -15.23 10.95 1.11
CA LEU A 89 -14.08 10.43 1.86
C LEU A 89 -14.56 9.67 3.11
N LEU A 90 -14.25 8.37 3.17
CA LEU A 90 -14.36 7.56 4.38
C LEU A 90 -12.95 7.43 4.99
N ASP A 91 -12.71 8.02 6.15
CA ASP A 91 -11.39 7.97 6.80
C ASP A 91 -11.52 7.88 8.33
N ILE A 92 -10.52 7.29 8.96
CA ILE A 92 -10.40 7.22 10.42
C ILE A 92 -9.84 8.53 11.00
N ASP A 93 -9.19 9.35 10.18
CA ASP A 93 -8.62 10.62 10.61
C ASP A 93 -9.69 11.72 10.64
N LEU A 94 -10.32 11.89 11.80
CA LEU A 94 -11.33 12.92 12.07
C LEU A 94 -10.85 14.35 11.77
N ARG A 95 -9.53 14.60 11.67
CA ARG A 95 -9.01 15.94 11.34
C ARG A 95 -9.50 16.45 9.98
N TYR A 96 -9.85 15.57 9.05
CA TYR A 96 -10.42 15.95 7.76
C TYR A 96 -11.84 16.51 7.83
N ALA A 97 -12.60 16.23 8.91
CA ALA A 97 -13.95 16.75 9.09
C ALA A 97 -14.00 18.29 9.17
N GLN A 98 -12.87 18.94 9.45
CA GLN A 98 -12.75 20.41 9.51
C GLN A 98 -12.74 21.05 8.11
N PHE A 99 -12.51 20.26 7.05
CA PHE A 99 -12.28 20.76 5.69
C PHE A 99 -13.39 20.36 4.71
N TYR A 100 -14.23 19.41 5.09
CA TYR A 100 -15.25 18.82 4.22
C TYR A 100 -16.62 18.91 4.88
N SER A 101 -17.66 19.09 4.07
CA SER A 101 -19.04 19.03 4.56
C SER A 101 -19.43 17.60 4.95
N GLN A 102 -20.56 17.46 5.64
CA GLN A 102 -21.10 16.15 6.07
C GLN A 102 -21.39 15.20 4.90
N ASN A 103 -21.59 15.72 3.68
CA ASN A 103 -21.82 14.94 2.47
C ASN A 103 -20.54 14.57 1.72
N GLU A 104 -19.38 15.00 2.22
CA GLU A 104 -18.07 14.83 1.58
C GLU A 104 -17.08 14.04 2.46
N PHE A 105 -17.41 13.87 3.74
CA PHE A 105 -16.60 13.12 4.69
C PHE A 105 -17.46 12.34 5.69
N CYS A 106 -17.06 11.10 5.97
CA CYS A 106 -17.57 10.32 7.10
C CYS A 106 -16.41 9.77 7.92
N HIS A 107 -16.48 9.97 9.24
CA HIS A 107 -15.54 9.34 10.17
C HIS A 107 -15.86 7.84 10.23
N TYR A 108 -14.94 7.03 9.70
CA TYR A 108 -15.19 5.63 9.37
C TYR A 108 -13.98 4.75 9.70
N ASN A 109 -14.24 3.57 10.25
CA ASN A 109 -13.22 2.54 10.47
C ASN A 109 -13.40 1.39 9.46
N MET A 110 -12.44 1.31 8.54
CA MET A 110 -12.41 0.30 7.47
C MET A 110 -12.13 -1.14 7.93
N PHE A 111 -11.73 -1.38 9.18
CA PHE A 111 -11.48 -2.74 9.68
C PHE A 111 -12.73 -3.45 10.18
N ASN A 112 -13.73 -2.70 10.60
CA ASN A 112 -14.95 -3.24 11.20
C ASN A 112 -16.22 -2.60 10.64
N HIS A 113 -16.10 -1.89 9.52
CA HIS A 113 -17.21 -1.19 8.86
C HIS A 113 -17.99 -0.25 9.80
N HIS A 114 -17.31 0.38 10.75
CA HIS A 114 -17.97 1.23 11.75
C HIS A 114 -18.00 2.70 11.35
N PHE A 115 -19.20 3.30 11.40
CA PHE A 115 -19.41 4.74 11.22
C PHE A 115 -19.57 5.42 12.58
N PHE A 116 -18.66 6.34 12.91
CA PHE A 116 -18.71 7.05 14.19
C PHE A 116 -19.85 8.08 14.25
N GLY A 117 -20.34 8.54 13.10
CA GLY A 117 -21.54 9.37 13.00
C GLY A 117 -22.85 8.56 12.99
N GLY A 118 -22.78 7.24 13.24
CA GLY A 118 -23.94 6.35 13.28
C GLY A 118 -24.76 6.33 11.99
N GLU A 119 -26.08 6.24 12.13
CA GLU A 119 -27.02 6.13 11.01
C GLU A 119 -26.95 7.32 10.04
N ALA A 120 -26.64 8.53 10.52
CA ALA A 120 -26.50 9.69 9.65
C ALA A 120 -25.37 9.51 8.63
N SER A 121 -24.20 9.03 9.07
CA SER A 121 -23.08 8.75 8.15
C SER A 121 -23.36 7.54 7.24
N SER A 122 -24.06 6.53 7.75
CA SER A 122 -24.51 5.39 6.94
C SER A 122 -25.47 5.83 5.83
N ALA A 123 -26.41 6.75 6.13
CA ALA A 123 -27.32 7.33 5.16
C ALA A 123 -26.60 8.16 4.10
N VAL A 124 -25.57 8.92 4.47
CA VAL A 124 -24.70 9.64 3.52
C VAL A 124 -24.02 8.66 2.56
N LEU A 125 -23.46 7.55 3.06
CA LEU A 125 -22.89 6.52 2.20
C LEU A 125 -23.94 5.94 1.24
N LYS A 126 -25.11 5.53 1.73
CA LYS A 126 -26.18 4.96 0.89
C LYS A 126 -26.62 5.94 -0.20
N SER A 127 -26.84 7.21 0.16
CA SER A 127 -27.17 8.26 -0.80
C SER A 127 -26.07 8.45 -1.85
N PHE A 128 -24.80 8.37 -1.44
CA PHE A 128 -23.67 8.44 -2.36
C PHE A 128 -23.57 7.20 -3.26
N LEU A 129 -23.90 6.00 -2.78
CA LEU A 129 -23.78 4.77 -3.57
C LEU A 129 -24.91 4.59 -4.59
N LYS A 130 -26.09 5.16 -4.35
CA LYS A 130 -27.20 5.09 -5.30
C LYS A 130 -26.82 5.79 -6.62
N GLU A 131 -26.92 5.09 -7.74
CA GLU A 131 -26.68 5.66 -9.08
C GLU A 131 -28.01 6.15 -9.67
N VAL A 132 -28.00 7.33 -10.28
CA VAL A 132 -29.16 7.91 -10.96
C VAL A 132 -28.75 8.36 -12.36
N GLY A 133 -29.48 7.92 -13.38
CA GLY A 133 -29.18 8.25 -14.77
C GLY A 133 -27.84 7.65 -15.23
N GLU A 134 -26.91 8.50 -15.67
CA GLU A 134 -25.57 8.10 -16.13
C GLU A 134 -24.51 8.08 -15.02
N GLU A 135 -24.92 8.21 -13.74
CA GLU A 135 -23.99 8.12 -12.63
C GLU A 135 -23.33 6.75 -12.54
N LYS A 136 -22.02 6.71 -12.27
CA LYS A 136 -21.23 5.47 -12.14
C LYS A 136 -20.28 5.61 -10.97
N VAL A 137 -20.41 4.72 -9.99
CA VAL A 137 -19.60 4.70 -8.77
C VAL A 137 -18.41 3.76 -8.91
N VAL A 138 -17.27 4.18 -8.37
CA VAL A 138 -16.11 3.34 -8.14
C VAL A 138 -15.59 3.56 -6.72
N MET A 139 -15.21 2.48 -6.04
CA MET A 139 -14.52 2.55 -4.75
C MET A 139 -13.01 2.52 -4.96
N VAL A 140 -12.30 3.47 -4.35
CA VAL A 140 -10.82 3.51 -4.33
C VAL A 140 -10.34 3.47 -2.89
N ALA A 141 -9.73 2.35 -2.52
CA ALA A 141 -9.33 2.08 -1.14
C ALA A 141 -7.80 1.97 -1.01
N ASP A 142 -7.23 2.67 -0.04
CA ASP A 142 -5.81 2.56 0.36
C ASP A 142 -5.69 2.29 1.86
N PRO A 143 -5.97 1.06 2.31
CA PRO A 143 -5.95 0.71 3.71
C PRO A 143 -4.52 0.57 4.25
N PRO A 144 -4.32 0.69 5.57
CA PRO A 144 -2.99 0.56 6.17
C PRO A 144 -2.42 -0.87 5.95
N PHE A 145 -1.21 -0.95 5.39
CA PHE A 145 -0.58 -2.21 4.97
C PHE A 145 -0.28 -3.22 6.09
N GLY A 146 -0.25 -2.76 7.34
CA GLY A 146 -0.13 -3.63 8.52
C GLY A 146 -1.44 -4.32 8.91
N GLY A 147 -2.55 -3.95 8.26
CA GLY A 147 -3.88 -4.48 8.50
C GLY A 147 -4.06 -5.94 8.12
N LEU A 148 -5.07 -6.57 8.72
CA LEU A 148 -5.52 -7.89 8.31
C LEU A 148 -6.35 -7.78 7.02
N VAL A 149 -5.95 -8.51 5.98
CA VAL A 149 -6.61 -8.51 4.67
C VAL A 149 -8.09 -8.95 4.76
N LYS A 150 -8.39 -9.96 5.59
CA LYS A 150 -9.76 -10.51 5.70
C LYS A 150 -10.79 -9.49 6.22
N PRO A 151 -10.56 -8.77 7.35
CA PRO A 151 -11.47 -7.70 7.81
C PRO A 151 -11.64 -6.54 6.81
N LEU A 152 -10.57 -6.17 6.10
CA LEU A 152 -10.64 -5.13 5.05
C LEU A 152 -11.53 -5.60 3.89
N ALA A 153 -11.28 -6.81 3.39
CA ALA A 153 -12.10 -7.40 2.33
C ALA A 153 -13.58 -7.51 2.75
N ASN A 154 -13.86 -7.95 3.98
CA ASN A 154 -15.22 -7.99 4.51
C ASN A 154 -15.90 -6.61 4.49
N SER A 155 -15.19 -5.56 4.94
CA SER A 155 -15.74 -4.20 4.93
C SER A 155 -15.99 -3.68 3.51
N PHE A 156 -15.13 -4.04 2.55
CA PHE A 156 -15.34 -3.72 1.13
C PHE A 156 -16.52 -4.48 0.55
N SER A 157 -16.67 -5.77 0.87
CA SER A 157 -17.83 -6.58 0.48
C SER A 157 -19.15 -6.01 1.02
N LEU A 158 -19.18 -5.51 2.25
CA LEU A 158 -20.36 -4.86 2.83
C LEU A 158 -20.74 -3.57 2.08
N ILE A 159 -19.75 -2.76 1.69
CA ILE A 159 -19.97 -1.58 0.85
C ILE A 159 -20.49 -2.00 -0.53
N SER A 160 -19.86 -2.99 -1.17
CA SER A 160 -20.29 -3.50 -2.48
C SER A 160 -21.71 -4.09 -2.44
N GLN A 161 -22.08 -4.79 -1.36
CA GLN A 161 -23.44 -5.30 -1.16
C GLN A 161 -24.43 -4.15 -1.00
N THR A 162 -24.10 -3.15 -0.19
CA THR A 162 -24.94 -1.95 -0.04
C THR A 162 -25.14 -1.23 -1.37
N TRP A 163 -24.08 -1.10 -2.18
CA TRP A 163 -24.20 -0.55 -3.53
C TRP A 163 -25.13 -1.40 -4.39
N LYS A 164 -24.99 -2.72 -4.38
CA LYS A 164 -25.82 -3.64 -5.17
C LYS A 164 -27.29 -3.58 -4.78
N ASP A 165 -27.59 -3.55 -3.49
CA ASP A 165 -28.96 -3.47 -2.96
C ASP A 165 -29.67 -2.15 -3.32
N LEU A 166 -28.91 -1.13 -3.74
CA LEU A 166 -29.43 0.17 -4.16
C LEU A 166 -29.61 0.31 -5.67
N GLN A 167 -29.18 -0.68 -6.46
CA GLN A 167 -29.36 -0.64 -7.92
C GLN A 167 -30.70 -1.26 -8.30
N ASP A 168 -31.45 -0.58 -9.17
CA ASP A 168 -32.83 -0.96 -9.53
C ASP A 168 -32.91 -2.01 -10.66
N SER A 169 -31.79 -2.59 -11.13
CA SER A 169 -31.76 -3.50 -12.29
C SER A 169 -31.22 -4.91 -12.03
N GLU A 170 -32.01 -5.92 -12.42
CA GLU A 170 -31.61 -7.33 -12.48
C GLU A 170 -30.52 -7.60 -13.54
N ASP A 171 -30.44 -6.75 -14.58
CA ASP A 171 -29.44 -6.80 -15.66
C ASP A 171 -28.19 -5.91 -15.41
N GLY A 172 -28.05 -5.36 -14.20
CA GLY A 172 -26.96 -4.46 -13.83
C GLY A 172 -25.59 -5.14 -13.62
N PRO A 173 -24.52 -4.35 -13.39
CA PRO A 173 -23.20 -4.90 -13.09
C PRO A 173 -23.26 -5.81 -11.86
N THR A 174 -22.74 -7.03 -11.98
CA THR A 174 -22.81 -8.06 -10.93
C THR A 174 -22.05 -7.66 -9.66
N GLU A 175 -21.06 -6.77 -9.81
CA GLU A 175 -20.19 -6.29 -8.74
C GLU A 175 -19.91 -4.79 -8.86
N MET A 176 -19.82 -4.11 -7.71
CA MET A 176 -19.35 -2.73 -7.62
C MET A 176 -17.90 -2.63 -8.13
N PRO A 177 -17.56 -1.67 -9.01
CA PRO A 177 -16.18 -1.41 -9.40
C PRO A 177 -15.31 -0.98 -8.22
N ILE A 178 -14.17 -1.65 -8.03
CA ILE A 178 -13.24 -1.40 -6.93
C ILE A 178 -11.79 -1.29 -7.42
N ILE A 179 -11.04 -0.37 -6.85
CA ILE A 179 -9.58 -0.30 -6.90
C ILE A 179 -9.06 -0.39 -5.47
N TRP A 180 -8.53 -1.55 -5.09
CA TRP A 180 -7.85 -1.77 -3.82
C TRP A 180 -6.35 -1.62 -4.01
N ILE A 181 -5.78 -0.59 -3.40
CA ILE A 181 -4.37 -0.25 -3.44
C ILE A 181 -3.66 -0.99 -2.31
N PHE A 182 -2.79 -1.94 -2.64
CA PHE A 182 -2.14 -2.79 -1.63
C PHE A 182 -0.81 -3.39 -2.11
N PRO A 183 0.07 -3.87 -1.21
CA PRO A 183 1.33 -4.48 -1.63
C PRO A 183 1.14 -5.80 -2.38
N TYR A 184 1.84 -5.98 -3.51
CA TYR A 184 1.66 -7.13 -4.43
C TYR A 184 1.83 -8.50 -3.77
N PHE A 185 2.59 -8.60 -2.69
CA PHE A 185 2.86 -9.87 -2.01
C PHE A 185 1.65 -10.37 -1.20
N PHE A 186 0.60 -9.57 -1.05
CA PHE A 186 -0.68 -9.97 -0.47
C PHE A 186 -1.69 -10.50 -1.50
N GLU A 187 -1.37 -10.48 -2.79
CA GLU A 187 -2.25 -10.94 -3.87
C GLU A 187 -2.95 -12.28 -3.56
N PRO A 188 -2.28 -13.37 -3.11
CA PRO A 188 -2.99 -14.62 -2.82
C PRO A 188 -4.09 -14.48 -1.77
N ARG A 189 -3.89 -13.65 -0.75
CA ARG A 189 -4.88 -13.41 0.31
C ARG A 189 -6.00 -12.48 -0.15
N ILE A 190 -5.69 -11.52 -1.02
CA ILE A 190 -6.71 -10.65 -1.62
C ILE A 190 -7.63 -11.50 -2.49
N LEU A 191 -7.07 -12.34 -3.37
CA LEU A 191 -7.85 -13.20 -4.26
C LEU A 191 -8.61 -14.31 -3.53
N GLU A 192 -8.13 -14.78 -2.37
CA GLU A 192 -8.90 -15.68 -1.49
C GLU A 192 -10.19 -15.02 -1.00
N CYS A 193 -10.18 -13.71 -0.78
CA CYS A 193 -11.35 -12.97 -0.28
C CYS A 193 -12.20 -12.34 -1.39
N LEU A 194 -11.58 -11.85 -2.46
CA LEU A 194 -12.19 -11.15 -3.58
C LEU A 194 -11.62 -11.72 -4.90
N PRO A 195 -12.13 -12.87 -5.36
CA PRO A 195 -11.54 -13.61 -6.48
C PRO A 195 -11.68 -12.94 -7.85
N SER A 196 -12.62 -11.99 -8.00
CA SER A 196 -12.81 -11.21 -9.23
C SER A 196 -11.72 -10.17 -9.48
N LEU A 197 -10.89 -9.86 -8.47
CA LEU A 197 -9.84 -8.87 -8.61
C LEU A 197 -8.66 -9.38 -9.44
N SER A 198 -8.06 -8.47 -10.19
CA SER A 198 -6.81 -8.68 -10.91
C SER A 198 -5.80 -7.60 -10.51
N MET A 199 -4.51 -7.95 -10.51
CA MET A 199 -3.45 -7.01 -10.16
C MET A 199 -2.90 -6.33 -11.41
N LEU A 200 -2.90 -4.99 -11.40
CA LEU A 200 -2.26 -4.18 -12.44
C LEU A 200 -0.76 -4.01 -12.14
N ASP A 201 0.04 -3.75 -13.19
CA ASP A 201 1.48 -3.55 -13.06
C ASP A 201 1.85 -2.14 -12.54
N TYR A 202 0.89 -1.21 -12.46
CA TYR A 202 1.14 0.17 -12.05
C TYR A 202 1.71 0.28 -10.64
N GLN A 203 2.84 0.98 -10.52
CA GLN A 203 3.54 1.19 -9.27
C GLN A 203 3.04 2.47 -8.60
N VAL A 204 2.31 2.31 -7.49
CA VAL A 204 1.79 3.44 -6.71
C VAL A 204 2.88 3.98 -5.80
N ASP A 205 3.17 5.27 -5.89
CA ASP A 205 4.21 5.94 -5.11
C ASP A 205 3.63 6.88 -4.05
N TYR A 206 4.39 7.02 -2.95
CA TYR A 206 4.00 7.79 -1.78
C TYR A 206 5.08 8.80 -1.39
N ASP A 207 4.68 10.02 -1.03
CA ASP A 207 5.62 11.09 -0.65
C ASP A 207 6.38 10.76 0.63
N ASN A 208 5.65 10.19 1.61
CA ASN A 208 6.09 10.04 2.99
C ASN A 208 6.50 8.61 3.37
N HIS A 209 6.65 7.68 2.41
CA HIS A 209 7.21 6.35 2.69
C HIS A 209 8.67 6.21 2.20
N PRO A 210 9.62 5.80 3.07
CA PRO A 210 11.05 5.75 2.70
C PRO A 210 11.40 4.69 1.65
N LEU A 211 10.54 3.69 1.43
CA LEU A 211 10.77 2.58 0.49
C LEU A 211 9.79 2.53 -0.68
N TYR A 212 8.71 3.33 -0.68
CA TYR A 212 7.65 3.28 -1.71
C TYR A 212 7.71 4.53 -2.58
N LYS A 213 8.85 4.67 -3.27
CA LYS A 213 9.14 5.80 -4.15
C LYS A 213 9.53 5.28 -5.52
N HIS A 214 9.33 6.11 -6.53
CA HIS A 214 9.82 5.87 -7.87
C HIS A 214 11.34 5.77 -7.87
N GLY A 215 11.88 4.77 -8.55
CA GLY A 215 13.31 4.64 -8.75
C GLY A 215 13.62 3.82 -9.99
N LYS A 216 14.60 4.29 -10.77
CA LYS A 216 15.02 3.65 -12.02
C LYS A 216 15.72 2.29 -11.84
N THR A 217 16.00 1.84 -10.60
CA THR A 217 16.76 0.60 -10.33
C THR A 217 16.33 -0.15 -9.05
N GLY A 218 16.08 -1.46 -9.16
CA GLY A 218 16.15 -2.44 -8.06
C GLY A 218 15.28 -2.17 -6.83
N ARG A 219 15.88 -2.20 -5.62
CA ARG A 219 15.26 -2.02 -4.27
C ARG A 219 14.53 -0.66 -4.06
N ARG A 220 14.36 0.15 -5.10
CA ARG A 220 13.72 1.48 -5.10
C ARG A 220 12.43 1.51 -5.93
N GLN A 221 11.74 0.39 -6.07
CA GLN A 221 10.43 0.34 -6.71
C GLN A 221 9.38 0.09 -5.64
N SER A 222 8.29 0.86 -5.67
CA SER A 222 7.18 0.64 -4.75
C SER A 222 6.65 -0.80 -4.91
N PRO A 223 6.38 -1.54 -3.83
CA PRO A 223 5.70 -2.83 -3.88
C PRO A 223 4.18 -2.68 -3.97
N VAL A 224 3.64 -1.45 -3.93
CA VAL A 224 2.20 -1.20 -3.92
C VAL A 224 1.67 -1.21 -5.35
N ARG A 225 0.57 -1.96 -5.56
CA ARG A 225 -0.12 -2.16 -6.84
C ARG A 225 -1.60 -1.86 -6.68
N LEU A 226 -2.29 -1.82 -7.81
CA LEU A 226 -3.74 -1.72 -7.89
C LEU A 226 -4.34 -3.12 -8.09
N PHE A 227 -5.31 -3.48 -7.26
CA PHE A 227 -6.14 -4.68 -7.41
C PHE A 227 -7.55 -4.26 -7.79
N THR A 228 -8.10 -4.76 -8.90
CA THR A 228 -9.38 -4.28 -9.42
C THR A 228 -10.15 -5.34 -10.20
N ASN A 229 -11.48 -5.29 -10.14
CA ASN A 229 -12.38 -6.03 -11.02
C ASN A 229 -12.70 -5.26 -12.32
N ILE A 230 -12.19 -4.03 -12.48
CA ILE A 230 -12.24 -3.31 -13.74
C ILE A 230 -11.33 -4.04 -14.75
N SER A 231 -11.80 -4.18 -15.99
CA SER A 231 -11.02 -4.83 -17.05
C SER A 231 -9.63 -4.19 -17.18
N SER A 232 -8.59 -5.01 -16.99
CA SER A 232 -7.19 -4.60 -17.08
C SER A 232 -6.82 -4.00 -18.44
N ARG A 233 -7.59 -4.31 -19.50
CA ARG A 233 -7.42 -3.74 -20.84
C ARG A 233 -7.81 -2.26 -20.89
N CYS A 234 -8.81 -1.87 -20.11
CA CYS A 234 -9.39 -0.53 -20.14
C CYS A 234 -8.56 0.48 -19.34
N ILE A 235 -7.66 0.02 -18.46
CA ILE A 235 -6.78 0.89 -17.67
C ILE A 235 -5.44 1.06 -18.41
N ILE A 236 -5.31 2.20 -19.07
CA ILE A 236 -4.12 2.55 -19.86
C ILE A 236 -3.01 3.03 -18.91
N LEU A 237 -1.86 2.36 -18.89
CA LEU A 237 -0.73 2.79 -18.08
C LEU A 237 0.21 3.72 -18.88
N PRO A 238 0.78 4.76 -18.24
CA PRO A 238 1.53 5.82 -18.92
C PRO A 238 2.81 5.30 -19.58
N GLN A 239 2.94 5.44 -20.90
CA GLN A 239 4.11 4.95 -21.63
C GLN A 239 5.39 5.68 -21.20
N GLU A 240 5.28 6.97 -20.90
CA GLU A 240 6.33 7.85 -20.42
C GLU A 240 6.90 7.42 -19.06
N GLU A 241 6.15 6.65 -18.27
CA GLU A 241 6.62 6.04 -17.02
C GLU A 241 7.25 4.64 -17.23
N GLY A 242 7.34 4.16 -18.47
CA GLY A 242 7.96 2.88 -18.82
C GLY A 242 7.00 1.69 -18.75
N TYR A 243 5.72 1.91 -19.10
CA TYR A 243 4.75 0.84 -19.32
C TYR A 243 4.51 0.60 -20.82
N ARG A 244 4.05 -0.61 -21.15
CA ARG A 244 3.71 -1.03 -22.52
C ARG A 244 2.49 -1.93 -22.51
N PHE A 245 1.73 -1.95 -23.61
CA PHE A 245 0.65 -2.92 -23.78
C PHE A 245 1.21 -4.31 -24.12
N CYS A 246 0.67 -5.36 -23.52
CA CYS A 246 0.94 -6.74 -23.89
C CYS A 246 -0.30 -7.32 -24.58
N SER A 247 -0.20 -7.55 -25.89
CA SER A 247 -1.30 -8.11 -26.70
C SER A 247 -1.70 -9.52 -26.27
N ALA A 248 -0.74 -10.39 -25.92
CA ALA A 248 -1.05 -11.75 -25.47
C ALA A 248 -1.86 -11.77 -24.15
N CYS A 249 -1.54 -10.88 -23.20
CA CYS A 249 -2.24 -10.80 -21.92
C CYS A 249 -3.39 -9.77 -21.90
N GLN A 250 -3.60 -9.02 -22.98
CA GLN A 250 -4.58 -7.93 -23.08
C GLN A 250 -4.53 -6.94 -21.90
N ARG A 251 -3.33 -6.58 -21.44
CA ARG A 251 -3.13 -5.64 -20.33
C ARG A 251 -1.83 -4.86 -20.46
N TYR A 252 -1.77 -3.71 -19.80
CA TYR A 252 -0.54 -2.93 -19.68
C TYR A 252 0.39 -3.53 -18.62
N VAL A 253 1.68 -3.57 -18.94
CA VAL A 253 2.73 -4.15 -18.11
C VAL A 253 3.94 -3.24 -18.06
N SER A 254 4.77 -3.36 -17.02
CA SER A 254 6.07 -2.69 -17.02
C SER A 254 6.90 -3.15 -18.23
N SER A 255 7.65 -2.24 -18.86
CA SER A 255 8.50 -2.58 -20.01
C SER A 255 9.51 -3.70 -19.71
N LEU A 256 9.94 -3.84 -18.46
CA LEU A 256 10.84 -4.91 -18.00
C LEU A 256 10.12 -6.22 -17.66
N ASN A 257 8.79 -6.22 -17.55
CA ASN A 257 7.99 -7.43 -17.35
C ASN A 257 7.78 -8.12 -18.70
N LYS A 258 8.65 -9.07 -19.04
CA LYS A 258 8.56 -9.82 -20.30
C LYS A 258 7.46 -10.89 -20.23
N HIS A 259 6.71 -11.04 -21.31
CA HIS A 259 5.73 -12.12 -21.44
C HIS A 259 6.48 -13.46 -21.52
N CYS A 260 6.04 -14.44 -20.73
CA CYS A 260 6.53 -15.80 -20.81
C CYS A 260 5.54 -16.63 -21.63
N SER A 261 5.96 -17.10 -22.80
CA SER A 261 5.17 -17.97 -23.69
C SER A 261 4.78 -19.28 -23.01
N GLU A 262 5.70 -19.91 -22.28
CA GLU A 262 5.47 -21.17 -21.57
C GLU A 262 4.38 -21.07 -20.49
N CYS A 263 4.35 -19.95 -19.76
CA CYS A 263 3.33 -19.72 -18.73
C CYS A 263 2.13 -18.92 -19.25
N ASN A 264 2.14 -18.51 -20.52
CA ASN A 264 1.21 -17.59 -21.16
C ASN A 264 0.84 -16.36 -20.30
N ARG A 265 1.86 -15.73 -19.67
CA ARG A 265 1.64 -14.58 -18.78
C ARG A 265 2.85 -13.67 -18.68
N CYS A 266 2.62 -12.41 -18.34
CA CYS A 266 3.66 -11.48 -17.85
C CYS A 266 3.83 -11.67 -16.34
N PRO A 267 4.86 -12.39 -15.86
CA PRO A 267 4.90 -12.96 -14.51
C PRO A 267 5.50 -12.02 -13.46
N SER A 268 6.20 -10.97 -13.87
CA SER A 268 6.92 -10.11 -12.92
C SER A 268 5.96 -9.25 -12.14
N LYS A 269 6.03 -9.34 -10.80
CA LYS A 269 5.25 -8.51 -9.89
C LYS A 269 6.00 -7.27 -9.41
N ASN A 270 7.32 -7.29 -9.53
CA ASN A 270 8.22 -6.25 -9.02
C ASN A 270 8.90 -5.44 -10.13
N GLY A 271 8.30 -5.38 -11.33
CA GLY A 271 8.80 -4.56 -12.44
C GLY A 271 10.21 -4.93 -12.92
N CYS A 272 10.70 -6.13 -12.61
CA CYS A 272 12.01 -6.63 -13.04
C CYS A 272 11.84 -7.82 -13.99
N GLU A 273 12.86 -8.16 -14.77
CA GLU A 273 12.80 -9.38 -15.57
C GLU A 273 12.74 -10.64 -14.67
N TRP A 274 11.88 -11.59 -15.05
CA TRP A 274 11.77 -12.92 -14.46
C TRP A 274 12.06 -13.95 -15.55
N LYS A 275 12.53 -15.13 -15.16
CA LYS A 275 12.83 -16.23 -16.08
C LYS A 275 11.92 -17.42 -15.81
N HIS A 276 11.56 -18.16 -16.86
CA HIS A 276 10.89 -19.44 -16.73
C HIS A 276 11.87 -20.50 -16.21
N CYS A 277 11.43 -21.35 -15.29
CA CYS A 277 12.17 -22.55 -14.89
C CYS A 277 11.36 -23.78 -15.33
N SER A 278 11.85 -24.48 -16.34
CA SER A 278 11.16 -25.65 -16.91
C SER A 278 10.96 -26.76 -15.87
N SER A 279 11.96 -27.02 -15.02
CA SER A 279 11.85 -28.04 -13.95
C SER A 279 10.82 -27.70 -12.86
N CYS A 280 10.43 -26.43 -12.72
CA CYS A 280 9.38 -26.02 -11.78
C CYS A 280 8.09 -25.59 -12.48
N GLU A 281 8.09 -25.59 -13.81
CA GLU A 281 7.00 -25.13 -14.68
C GLU A 281 6.44 -23.76 -14.27
N LYS A 282 7.34 -22.87 -13.81
CA LYS A 282 6.95 -21.54 -13.34
C LYS A 282 8.02 -20.50 -13.53
N CYS A 283 7.56 -19.28 -13.72
CA CYS A 283 8.41 -18.11 -13.73
C CYS A 283 8.88 -17.75 -12.31
N VAL A 284 10.16 -17.43 -12.20
CA VAL A 284 10.82 -17.03 -10.95
C VAL A 284 11.69 -15.80 -11.18
N LYS A 285 12.02 -15.09 -10.10
CA LYS A 285 12.95 -13.95 -10.14
C LYS A 285 14.27 -14.38 -10.78
N SER A 286 14.88 -13.54 -11.62
CA SER A 286 16.14 -13.88 -12.30
C SER A 286 17.29 -14.26 -11.36
N SER A 287 17.29 -13.72 -10.13
CA SER A 287 18.26 -14.06 -9.09
C SER A 287 18.08 -15.45 -8.47
N TRP A 288 16.98 -16.15 -8.74
CA TRP A 288 16.72 -17.49 -8.23
C TRP A 288 17.31 -18.55 -9.16
N LYS A 289 17.72 -19.69 -8.61
CA LYS A 289 18.19 -20.87 -9.34
C LYS A 289 17.45 -22.12 -8.83
N HIS A 290 17.26 -23.10 -9.71
CA HIS A 290 16.68 -24.39 -9.33
C HIS A 290 17.73 -25.22 -8.54
N CYS A 291 17.43 -25.61 -7.30
CA CYS A 291 18.25 -26.60 -6.56
C CYS A 291 17.68 -27.99 -6.88
N GLY A 292 18.43 -28.78 -7.65
CA GLY A 292 18.05 -30.15 -8.00
C GLY A 292 17.79 -31.01 -6.76
N SER A 293 18.60 -30.87 -5.72
CA SER A 293 18.43 -31.59 -4.46
C SER A 293 17.15 -31.22 -3.69
N CYS A 294 16.62 -30.01 -3.89
CA CYS A 294 15.39 -29.55 -3.21
C CYS A 294 14.16 -29.57 -4.12
N GLY A 295 14.30 -29.87 -5.40
CA GLY A 295 13.23 -29.81 -6.40
C GLY A 295 12.55 -28.44 -6.50
N ARG A 296 13.23 -27.34 -6.15
CA ARG A 296 12.63 -25.99 -6.15
C ARG A 296 13.60 -24.89 -6.51
N CYS A 297 13.04 -23.83 -7.09
CA CYS A 297 13.75 -22.57 -7.24
C CYS A 297 13.90 -21.84 -5.89
N ALA A 298 15.10 -21.35 -5.61
CA ALA A 298 15.44 -20.57 -4.43
C ALA A 298 16.60 -19.61 -4.73
N LEU A 299 16.97 -18.75 -3.77
CA LEU A 299 18.20 -17.98 -3.84
C LEU A 299 19.42 -18.92 -3.82
N PRO A 300 20.55 -18.57 -4.48
CA PRO A 300 21.75 -19.41 -4.51
C PRO A 300 22.20 -19.89 -3.12
N ASP A 301 22.21 -18.98 -2.13
CA ASP A 301 22.67 -19.25 -0.76
C ASP A 301 21.58 -19.80 0.18
N HIS A 302 20.51 -20.40 -0.36
CA HIS A 302 19.49 -21.02 0.47
C HIS A 302 19.99 -22.32 1.11
N PRO A 303 19.45 -22.70 2.28
CA PRO A 303 19.83 -23.97 2.91
C PRO A 303 19.20 -25.16 2.15
N CYS A 304 19.94 -25.81 1.23
CA CYS A 304 19.51 -27.09 0.63
C CYS A 304 19.53 -28.21 1.71
N GLY A 305 18.70 -29.24 1.55
CA GLY A 305 18.65 -30.41 2.45
C GLY A 305 17.92 -30.22 3.78
N ARG A 306 17.55 -28.99 4.15
CA ARG A 306 16.55 -28.75 5.20
C ARG A 306 15.19 -28.79 4.53
N GLY A 307 14.54 -29.95 4.59
CA GLY A 307 13.22 -30.18 3.99
C GLY A 307 12.22 -29.08 4.34
N GLN A 308 11.14 -28.98 3.56
CA GLN A 308 10.02 -28.05 3.77
C GLN A 308 9.36 -28.19 5.16
N ASN A 309 9.78 -29.17 5.96
CA ASN A 309 9.39 -29.40 7.34
C ASN A 309 10.51 -29.03 8.33
N GLN A 310 10.83 -27.74 8.50
CA GLN A 310 11.12 -27.30 9.87
C GLN A 310 9.78 -27.21 10.62
N GLN A 311 9.16 -28.38 10.85
CA GLN A 311 8.33 -28.56 12.03
C GLN A 311 9.28 -28.46 13.21
N GLY A 312 9.65 -27.26 13.62
CA GLY A 312 10.52 -27.11 14.77
C GLY A 312 11.02 -25.70 15.03
N CYS A 313 11.36 -25.48 16.28
CA CYS A 313 11.74 -24.20 16.82
C CYS A 313 13.08 -23.73 16.24
N PHE A 314 13.08 -22.60 15.55
CA PHE A 314 14.31 -21.93 15.06
C PHE A 314 15.34 -21.55 16.13
N SER A 315 15.02 -21.69 17.42
CA SER A 315 15.95 -21.38 18.52
C SER A 315 16.60 -22.62 19.16
N CYS A 316 15.90 -23.74 19.27
CA CYS A 316 16.46 -24.97 19.87
C CYS A 316 16.32 -26.23 19.00
N GLY A 317 15.64 -26.15 17.87
CA GLY A 317 15.37 -27.29 16.99
C GLY A 317 14.21 -28.20 17.41
N GLY A 318 13.58 -27.99 18.57
CA GLY A 318 12.50 -28.84 19.07
C GLY A 318 11.25 -28.81 18.18
N LEU A 319 10.68 -29.96 17.86
CA LEU A 319 9.62 -30.12 16.84
C LEU A 319 8.21 -29.83 17.37
N ASP A 320 8.06 -29.74 18.68
CA ASP A 320 6.83 -29.62 19.47
C ASP A 320 6.37 -28.17 19.70
N HIS A 321 7.18 -27.17 19.33
CA HIS A 321 6.86 -25.78 19.58
C HIS A 321 7.42 -24.81 18.53
N LYS A 322 6.72 -23.67 18.33
CA LYS A 322 7.22 -22.55 17.52
C LYS A 322 8.20 -21.70 18.34
N ARG A 323 9.10 -20.97 17.67
CA ARG A 323 10.14 -20.11 18.28
C ARG A 323 9.66 -19.20 19.43
N LYS A 324 8.39 -18.75 19.39
CA LYS A 324 7.78 -17.90 20.42
C LYS A 324 7.64 -18.61 21.77
N PHE A 325 7.46 -19.92 21.78
CA PHE A 325 7.18 -20.76 22.95
C PHE A 325 8.38 -21.66 23.29
N CYS A 326 9.59 -21.18 23.01
CA CYS A 326 10.80 -21.97 23.18
C CYS A 326 11.32 -21.87 24.61
N PRO A 327 11.33 -22.97 25.38
CA PRO A 327 11.75 -22.94 26.79
C PRO A 327 13.22 -22.53 26.95
N VAL A 328 14.06 -22.81 25.97
CA VAL A 328 15.48 -22.37 25.95
C VAL A 328 15.59 -20.85 25.85
N LYS A 329 14.61 -20.18 25.23
CA LYS A 329 14.61 -18.72 25.08
C LYS A 329 14.14 -18.01 26.34
N ASP A 330 13.26 -18.64 27.13
CA ASP A 330 12.81 -18.13 28.42
C ASP A 330 13.81 -18.41 29.55
N ALA A 331 14.58 -19.51 29.46
CA ALA A 331 15.67 -19.82 30.40
C ALA A 331 16.78 -18.74 30.43
N HIS A 332 16.99 -18.02 29.31
CA HIS A 332 17.95 -16.91 29.25
C HIS A 332 17.43 -15.57 29.76
N LYS A 333 16.12 -15.44 30.06
CA LYS A 333 15.55 -14.23 30.67
C LYS A 333 15.50 -14.28 32.19
N ASN A 334 15.51 -15.47 32.79
CA ASN A 334 15.40 -15.68 34.23
C ASN A 334 16.75 -16.01 34.88
N LYS A 335 17.76 -15.16 34.71
CA LYS A 335 18.90 -15.15 35.65
C LYS A 335 18.82 -13.91 36.54
N PRO A 336 18.79 -14.06 37.88
CA PRO A 336 18.86 -12.93 38.78
C PRO A 336 20.24 -12.26 38.63
N LYS A 337 20.26 -10.92 38.62
CA LYS A 337 21.49 -10.13 38.67
C LYS A 337 22.17 -10.34 40.03
N GLY A 338 23.04 -11.33 40.12
CA GLY A 338 23.93 -11.58 41.25
C GLY A 338 25.35 -11.06 40.98
N LYS A 339 25.96 -10.45 41.99
CA LYS A 339 27.23 -9.70 41.98
C LYS A 339 28.47 -10.58 41.67
N THR A 340 29.41 -9.95 40.95
CA THR A 340 30.89 -10.14 40.85
C THR A 340 31.57 -11.35 41.51
N VAL A 341 32.43 -12.08 40.77
CA VAL A 341 33.88 -12.28 41.08
C VAL A 341 34.65 -12.60 39.77
N ASP A 342 35.81 -11.97 39.64
CA ASP A 342 36.85 -12.13 38.62
C ASP A 342 37.29 -13.59 38.38
N LYS A 343 37.47 -13.98 37.12
CA LYS A 343 38.46 -14.99 36.72
C LYS A 343 38.81 -14.83 35.24
N ARG A 344 39.99 -14.23 35.01
CA ARG A 344 40.69 -14.17 33.72
C ARG A 344 40.96 -15.58 33.21
N PHE A 345 40.54 -15.89 31.98
CA PHE A 345 41.34 -16.71 31.07
C PHE A 345 41.17 -16.22 29.62
N SER A 346 42.32 -15.86 29.05
CA SER A 346 42.52 -15.33 27.70
C SER A 346 42.25 -16.39 26.64
N ARG A 347 41.46 -16.03 25.61
CA ARG A 347 41.69 -16.50 24.23
C ARG A 347 41.38 -15.38 23.24
N HIS A 348 42.44 -14.93 22.58
CA HIS A 348 42.46 -14.02 21.44
C HIS A 348 41.43 -14.40 20.35
N ARG A 349 40.60 -13.45 19.94
CA ARG A 349 40.09 -13.38 18.57
C ARG A 349 39.98 -11.93 18.13
N LEU A 350 40.89 -11.54 17.23
CA LEU A 350 40.98 -10.23 16.58
C LEU A 350 39.62 -9.84 15.98
N LYS A 351 39.03 -8.74 16.46
CA LYS A 351 37.96 -8.00 15.79
C LYS A 351 38.49 -6.66 15.32
N LEU A 352 38.67 -6.53 14.01
CA LEU A 352 38.80 -5.25 13.32
C LEU A 352 37.52 -4.43 13.57
N LYS A 353 37.69 -3.29 14.25
CA LYS A 353 36.66 -2.27 14.45
C LYS A 353 36.52 -1.43 13.18
N ALA A 354 35.42 -1.57 12.44
CA ALA A 354 34.94 -0.51 11.56
C ALA A 354 33.91 0.32 12.34
N LYS A 355 34.32 1.52 12.78
CA LYS A 355 33.45 2.50 13.44
C LYS A 355 32.50 3.11 12.41
N ASN A 356 31.20 2.96 12.66
CA ASN A 356 30.16 3.82 12.09
C ASN A 356 30.48 5.29 12.41
N LYS A 357 30.58 6.13 11.38
CA LYS A 357 30.45 7.59 11.49
C LYS A 357 29.23 8.04 10.69
N SER A 358 28.38 8.77 11.39
CA SER A 358 27.14 9.42 10.99
C SER A 358 27.32 10.34 9.78
N GLY A 359 26.37 10.26 8.84
CA GLY A 359 26.36 11.01 7.58
C GLY A 359 25.86 12.44 7.73
N ALA A 360 26.70 13.32 8.27
CA ALA A 360 26.47 14.77 8.31
C ALA A 360 27.67 15.60 7.79
N ALA A 361 28.62 14.98 7.06
CA ALA A 361 29.85 15.65 6.61
C ALA A 361 30.24 15.35 5.16
N ARG A 362 29.26 15.29 4.23
CA ARG A 362 29.55 15.07 2.79
C ARG A 362 28.89 16.08 1.84
N GLN A 363 28.63 17.30 2.32
CA GLN A 363 28.08 18.40 1.51
C GLN A 363 29.07 19.54 1.20
N GLN A 364 30.36 19.43 1.50
CA GLN A 364 31.35 20.49 1.21
C GLN A 364 32.57 20.08 0.36
N LYS A 365 32.50 18.98 -0.41
CA LYS A 365 33.57 18.61 -1.35
C LYS A 365 33.06 18.25 -2.75
N LYS A 366 32.17 19.07 -3.31
CA LYS A 366 31.73 18.97 -4.71
C LYS A 366 31.62 20.32 -5.45
N MET A 367 32.36 21.34 -5.01
CA MET A 367 32.55 22.61 -5.73
C MET A 367 34.03 22.91 -6.05
N ALA A 368 34.90 21.90 -6.09
CA ALA A 368 36.29 22.08 -6.50
C ALA A 368 36.77 20.82 -7.24
N ALA A 369 36.27 20.63 -8.46
CA ALA A 369 36.86 19.74 -9.48
C ALA A 369 36.11 19.95 -10.81
N GLN A 370 36.31 21.10 -11.44
CA GLN A 370 36.28 21.23 -12.89
C GLN A 370 37.65 21.74 -13.29
N PRO A 371 38.34 21.07 -14.22
CA PRO A 371 39.22 21.75 -15.15
C PRO A 371 38.60 21.74 -16.54
N LEU A 372 38.60 22.94 -17.13
CA LEU A 372 38.53 23.34 -18.54
C LEU A 372 38.04 22.32 -19.58
#